data_AF-A0A8H3BJ78-F1
#
_entry.id   AF-A0A8H3BJ78-F1
#
_cell.length_a   1.000
_cell.length_b   1.000
_cell.length_c   1.000
_cell.angle_alpha   90.00
_cell.angle_beta   90.00
_cell.angle_gamma   90.00
#
_symmetry.space_group_name_H-M   'P 1'
#
loop_
_entity.id
_entity.type
_entity.pdbx_description
1 polymer ?
#
loop_
_entity_poly.entity_id
_entity_poly.type
_entity_poly.pdbx_seq_one_letter_code
_entity_poly.pdbx_strand_id
1 'polypeptide(L)'
;MTSEICTRIYTPERTSGYRDQLNTWSARVRINYITFDTRETTYRDEAGHKLYQAIPIFPKIVMLPGNRAQYDDRYKIDVAPSEFGLGTSVRRAEEDAAQRLMISGRYC
;
A
#
# COMPACT_ATOMS: atom_id res chain seq x y z
N MET A 1 -0.87 -17.32 25.58
CA MET A 1 -0.45 -15.91 25.52
C MET A 1 -1.23 -15.27 24.38
N THR A 2 -1.97 -14.24 24.72
CA THR A 2 -3.03 -13.59 23.95
C THR A 2 -2.53 -13.07 22.62
N SER A 3 -3.17 -13.49 21.54
CA SER A 3 -3.01 -12.89 20.22
C SER A 3 -3.39 -11.41 20.31
N GLU A 4 -2.40 -10.54 20.27
CA GLU A 4 -2.62 -9.11 20.07
C GLU A 4 -3.12 -8.94 18.64
N ILE A 5 -4.45 -8.85 18.53
CA ILE A 5 -5.12 -8.22 17.39
C ILE A 5 -4.36 -6.92 17.12
N CYS A 6 -3.93 -6.70 15.87
CA CYS A 6 -3.31 -5.45 15.39
C CYS A 6 -4.13 -4.24 15.85
N THR A 7 -3.81 -3.73 17.03
CA THR A 7 -4.55 -2.65 17.72
C THR A 7 -3.72 -1.40 17.81
N ARG A 8 -2.43 -1.46 17.48
CA ARG A 8 -1.59 -0.28 17.42
C ARG A 8 -1.78 0.37 16.05
N ILE A 9 -2.79 1.24 15.98
CA ILE A 9 -2.97 2.20 14.88
C ILE A 9 -1.61 2.86 14.66
N TYR A 10 -0.93 2.47 13.59
CA TYR A 10 0.31 3.10 13.19
C TYR A 10 -0.02 4.57 12.98
N THR A 11 0.52 5.43 13.84
CA THR A 11 0.31 6.88 13.72
C THR A 11 1.36 7.40 12.75
N PRO A 12 0.97 7.79 11.53
CA PRO A 12 1.92 8.17 10.50
C PRO A 12 2.70 9.42 10.92
N GLU A 13 4.04 9.36 10.83
CA GLU A 13 4.87 10.56 10.93
C GLU A 13 4.62 11.42 9.69
N ARG A 14 4.03 12.61 9.91
CA ARG A 14 3.58 13.53 8.85
C ARG A 14 4.69 14.07 7.95
N THR A 15 5.95 13.82 8.28
CA THR A 15 7.14 14.35 7.57
C THR A 15 7.71 13.40 6.53
N SER A 16 7.44 12.09 6.65
CA SER A 16 7.87 11.05 5.71
C SER A 16 6.78 10.76 4.68
N GLY A 17 7.12 10.48 3.43
CA GLY A 17 6.14 10.10 2.41
C GLY A 17 5.36 8.83 2.80
N TYR A 18 4.13 8.67 2.31
CA TYR A 18 3.26 7.52 2.53
C TYR A 18 3.95 6.20 2.18
N ARG A 19 4.77 6.18 1.11
CA ARG A 19 5.59 5.00 0.77
C ARG A 19 6.58 4.63 1.86
N ASP A 20 7.30 5.61 2.38
CA ASP A 20 8.33 5.39 3.41
C ASP A 20 7.68 4.92 4.71
N GLN A 21 6.49 5.43 5.01
CA GLN A 21 5.70 5.00 6.16
C GLN A 21 5.26 3.54 6.03
N LEU A 22 4.74 3.13 4.86
CA LEU A 22 4.38 1.73 4.60
C LEU A 22 5.61 0.82 4.71
N ASN A 23 6.75 1.22 4.14
CA ASN A 23 7.99 0.45 4.25
C ASN A 23 8.51 0.35 5.69
N THR A 24 8.43 1.43 6.46
CA THR A 24 8.81 1.45 7.88
C THR A 24 7.97 0.48 8.68
N TRP A 25 6.67 0.45 8.43
CA TRP A 25 5.81 -0.54 9.08
C TRP A 25 6.08 -1.96 8.57
N SER A 26 6.31 -2.16 7.26
CA SER A 26 6.64 -3.48 6.70
C SER A 26 7.86 -4.06 7.40
N ALA A 27 8.89 -3.23 7.64
CA ALA A 27 10.06 -3.61 8.42
C ALA A 27 9.70 -4.04 9.87
N ARG A 28 8.78 -3.31 10.53
CA ARG A 28 8.35 -3.62 11.91
C ARG A 28 7.61 -4.95 12.01
N VAL A 29 6.71 -5.23 11.07
CA VAL A 29 5.95 -6.50 11.03
C VAL A 29 6.70 -7.63 10.31
N ARG A 30 7.94 -7.37 9.87
CA ARG A 30 8.85 -8.30 9.18
C ARG A 30 8.26 -8.89 7.89
N ILE A 31 7.65 -8.04 7.08
CA ILE A 31 7.19 -8.40 5.73
C ILE A 31 7.99 -7.62 4.68
N ASN A 32 7.86 -8.02 3.42
CA ASN A 32 8.49 -7.31 2.32
C ASN A 32 7.98 -5.87 2.18
N TYR A 33 8.85 -5.00 1.67
CA TYR A 33 8.51 -3.62 1.34
C TYR A 33 7.43 -3.56 0.26
N ILE A 34 6.64 -2.49 0.30
CA ILE A 34 5.59 -2.29 -0.71
C ILE A 34 6.24 -2.07 -2.07
N THR A 35 5.71 -2.77 -3.07
CA THR A 35 6.08 -2.57 -4.47
C THR A 35 4.91 -1.95 -5.22
N PHE A 36 5.21 -1.31 -6.34
CA PHE A 36 4.19 -0.68 -7.18
C PHE A 36 4.38 -1.16 -8.62
N ASP A 37 3.30 -1.56 -9.26
CA ASP A 37 3.26 -1.68 -10.72
C ASP A 37 2.79 -0.34 -11.28
N THR A 38 3.75 0.43 -11.79
CA THR A 38 3.48 1.75 -12.35
C THR A 38 3.52 1.71 -13.86
N ARG A 39 2.45 2.15 -14.49
CA ARG A 39 2.28 2.19 -15.95
C ARG A 39 1.86 3.57 -16.43
N GLU A 40 2.34 3.91 -17.61
CA GLU A 40 1.87 5.10 -18.33
C GLU A 40 0.42 4.86 -18.76
N THR A 41 -0.44 5.84 -18.53
CA THR A 41 -1.82 5.80 -19.01
C THR A 41 -1.95 6.56 -20.33
N THR A 42 -2.95 6.20 -21.13
CA THR A 42 -3.33 7.00 -22.31
C THR A 42 -4.03 8.31 -21.92
N TYR A 43 -4.41 8.46 -20.66
CA TYR A 43 -5.11 9.62 -20.13
C TYR A 43 -4.15 10.77 -19.82
N ARG A 44 -4.67 11.99 -19.98
CA ARG A 44 -3.98 13.24 -19.68
C ARG A 44 -4.78 14.02 -18.64
N ASP A 45 -4.10 14.85 -17.87
CA ASP A 45 -4.76 15.80 -16.97
C ASP A 45 -5.41 16.95 -17.76
N GLU A 46 -6.13 17.82 -17.06
CA GLU A 46 -6.79 19.00 -17.63
C GLU A 46 -5.81 20.00 -18.28
N ALA A 47 -4.53 19.96 -17.88
CA ALA A 47 -3.45 20.76 -18.44
C ALA A 47 -2.74 20.07 -19.62
N GLY A 48 -3.16 18.85 -20.00
CA GLY A 48 -2.61 18.08 -21.11
C GLY A 48 -1.35 17.27 -20.78
N HIS A 49 -0.94 17.19 -19.51
CA HIS A 49 0.18 16.35 -19.07
C HIS A 49 -0.23 14.88 -19.03
N LYS A 50 0.72 14.00 -19.35
CA LYS A 50 0.52 12.55 -19.24
C LYS A 50 0.35 12.13 -17.78
N LEU A 51 -0.55 11.17 -17.55
CA LEU A 51 -0.77 10.57 -16.25
C LEU A 51 -0.13 9.18 -16.15
N TYR A 52 0.44 8.90 -14.99
CA TYR A 52 0.89 7.59 -14.57
C TYR A 52 -0.12 7.01 -13.58
N GLN A 53 -0.37 5.71 -13.71
CA GLN A 53 -1.15 4.93 -12.77
C GLN A 53 -0.21 3.99 -12.03
N ALA A 54 -0.24 4.02 -10.71
CA ALA A 54 0.49 3.08 -9.86
C ALA A 54 -0.48 2.16 -9.14
N ILE A 55 -0.22 0.86 -9.21
CA ILE A 55 -0.99 -0.18 -8.52
C ILE A 55 -0.15 -0.69 -7.36
N PRO A 56 -0.59 -0.51 -6.10
CA PRO A 56 0.15 -1.00 -4.96
C PRO A 56 0.07 -2.53 -4.92
N ILE A 57 1.23 -3.18 -4.78
CA ILE A 57 1.35 -4.61 -4.61
C ILE A 57 1.73 -4.86 -3.15
N PHE A 58 0.78 -5.39 -2.38
CA PHE A 58 0.96 -5.63 -0.96
C PHE A 58 0.63 -7.07 -0.57
N PRO A 59 1.34 -7.69 0.39
CA PRO A 59 1.04 -9.03 0.87
C PRO A 59 -0.35 -9.12 1.49
N LYS A 60 -1.04 -10.24 1.28
CA LYS A 60 -2.37 -10.50 1.83
C LYS A 60 -2.27 -11.05 3.25
N ILE A 61 -3.19 -10.65 4.12
CA ILE A 61 -3.36 -11.29 5.42
C ILE A 61 -4.07 -12.64 5.22
N VAL A 62 -3.44 -13.72 5.68
CA VAL A 62 -4.00 -15.07 5.72
C VAL A 62 -4.21 -15.51 7.17
N MET A 63 -5.24 -16.32 7.39
CA MET A 63 -5.52 -16.93 8.68
C MET A 63 -4.85 -18.30 8.73
N LEU A 64 -3.84 -18.45 9.57
CA LEU A 64 -3.16 -19.72 9.81
C LEU A 64 -3.94 -20.55 10.86
N PRO A 65 -3.74 -21.89 10.87
CA PRO A 65 -4.31 -22.76 11.89
C PRO A 65 -4.04 -22.24 13.31
N GLY A 66 -5.08 -22.20 14.15
CA GLY A 66 -5.01 -21.61 15.49
C GLY A 66 -5.30 -20.11 15.55
N ASN A 67 -6.04 -19.56 14.58
CA ASN A 67 -6.49 -18.16 14.53
C ASN A 67 -5.35 -17.13 14.59
N ARG A 68 -4.22 -17.44 13.95
CA ARG A 68 -3.10 -16.50 13.82
C ARG A 68 -3.20 -15.80 12.47
N ALA A 69 -3.48 -14.50 12.47
CA ALA A 69 -3.40 -13.67 11.28
C ALA A 69 -1.92 -13.39 10.98
N GLN A 70 -1.49 -13.65 9.73
CA GLN A 70 -0.15 -13.31 9.27
C GLN A 70 -0.20 -12.83 7.83
N TYR A 71 0.69 -11.92 7.47
CA TYR A 71 0.94 -11.57 6.09
C TYR A 71 1.64 -12.72 5.37
N ASP A 72 1.09 -13.14 4.23
CA ASP A 72 1.71 -14.13 3.37
C ASP A 72 2.11 -13.47 2.05
N ASP A 73 3.42 -13.36 1.84
CA ASP A 73 4.01 -12.77 0.65
C ASP A 73 3.69 -13.52 -0.65
N ARG A 74 3.25 -14.79 -0.55
CA ARG A 74 2.82 -15.62 -1.68
C ARG A 74 1.50 -15.14 -2.27
N TYR A 75 0.68 -14.44 -1.47
CA TYR A 75 -0.61 -13.90 -1.88
C TYR A 75 -0.56 -12.37 -1.85
N LYS A 76 -1.05 -11.74 -2.91
CA LYS A 76 -1.17 -10.29 -2.97
C LYS A 76 -2.61 -9.86 -2.73
N ILE A 77 -2.80 -8.69 -2.14
CA ILE A 77 -4.12 -8.11 -1.98
C ILE A 77 -4.64 -7.74 -3.38
N ASP A 78 -5.86 -8.16 -3.69
CA ASP A 78 -6.58 -7.69 -4.87
C ASP A 78 -7.01 -6.24 -4.63
N VAL A 79 -6.14 -5.30 -5.03
CA VAL A 79 -6.38 -3.87 -4.89
C VAL A 79 -7.49 -3.42 -5.83
N ALA A 80 -8.48 -2.73 -5.27
CA ALA A 80 -9.58 -2.19 -6.04
C ALA A 80 -9.10 -1.01 -6.89
N PRO A 81 -9.77 -0.68 -8.02
CA PRO A 81 -9.41 0.49 -8.82
C PRO A 81 -9.41 1.81 -8.05
N SER A 82 -10.17 1.91 -6.95
CA SER A 82 -10.17 3.05 -6.03
C SER A 82 -8.86 3.23 -5.26
N GLU A 83 -8.05 2.17 -5.16
CA GLU A 83 -6.75 2.14 -4.50
C GLU A 83 -5.59 2.41 -5.47
N PHE A 84 -5.88 2.60 -6.75
CA PHE A 84 -4.86 2.95 -7.75
C PHE A 84 -4.47 4.41 -7.57
N GLY A 85 -3.17 4.65 -7.51
CA GLY A 85 -2.63 6.00 -7.45
C GLY A 85 -2.53 6.62 -8.83
N LEU A 86 -2.82 7.91 -8.93
CA LEU A 86 -2.63 8.68 -10.15
C LEU A 86 -1.68 9.85 -9.91
N GLY A 87 -0.82 10.13 -10.88
CA GLY A 87 0.09 11.26 -10.79
C GLY A 87 0.71 11.66 -12.12
N THR A 88 1.14 12.90 -12.22
CA THR A 88 1.87 13.43 -13.38
C THR A 88 3.33 12.94 -13.46
N SER A 89 3.75 12.12 -12.50
CA SER A 89 5.03 11.40 -12.50
C SER A 89 4.87 10.07 -11.78
N VAL A 90 5.74 9.10 -12.09
CA VAL A 90 5.80 7.78 -11.44
C VAL A 90 5.81 7.94 -9.91
N ARG A 91 6.74 8.74 -9.39
CA ARG A 91 6.88 8.96 -7.94
C ARG A 91 5.60 9.47 -7.31
N ARG A 92 4.87 10.37 -7.97
CA ARG A 92 3.64 10.97 -7.45
C ARG A 92 2.46 10.00 -7.52
N ALA A 93 2.40 9.16 -8.56
CA ALA A 93 1.40 8.10 -8.67
C ALA A 93 1.61 7.04 -7.57
N GLU A 94 2.84 6.61 -7.32
CA GLU A 94 3.16 5.64 -6.26
C GLU A 94 2.84 6.19 -4.87
N GLU A 95 3.07 7.48 -4.65
CA GLU A 95 2.75 8.15 -3.41
C GLU A 95 1.23 8.25 -3.16
N ASP A 96 0.45 8.56 -4.21
CA ASP A 96 -1.01 8.56 -4.17
C ASP A 96 -1.56 7.14 -3.94
N ALA A 97 -0.96 6.13 -4.58
CA ALA A 97 -1.33 4.72 -4.37
C ALA A 97 -1.08 4.27 -2.92
N ALA A 98 0.09 4.64 -2.37
CA ALA A 98 0.43 4.37 -0.98
C ALA A 98 -0.57 5.02 -0.02
N GLN A 99 -0.92 6.29 -0.25
CA GLN A 99 -1.92 6.99 0.54
C GLN A 99 -3.27 6.28 0.50
N ARG A 100 -3.74 5.89 -0.68
CA ARG A 100 -5.03 5.19 -0.85
C ARG A 100 -5.05 3.84 -0.15
N LEU A 101 -3.96 3.08 -0.22
CA LEU A 101 -3.83 1.80 0.49
C LEU A 101 -3.87 1.99 2.02
N MET A 102 -3.25 3.06 2.53
CA MET A 102 -3.34 3.37 3.96
C MET A 102 -4.78 3.74 4.37
N ILE A 103 -5.50 4.49 3.53
CA ILE A 103 -6.89 4.88 3.80
C ILE A 103 -7.85 3.68 3.69
N SER A 104 -7.56 2.69 2.84
CA SER A 104 -8.45 1.54 2.64
C SER A 104 -8.52 0.59 3.84
N GLY A 105 -7.61 0.72 4.82
CA GLY A 105 -7.59 -0.09 6.04
C GLY A 105 -7.24 -1.56 5.79
N ARG A 106 -6.73 -1.89 4.60
CA ARG A 106 -6.24 -3.24 4.24
C ARG A 106 -4.82 -3.51 4.76
N TYR A 107 -4.20 -2.47 5.29
CA TYR A 107 -2.96 -2.47 6.06
C TYR A 107 -3.32 -2.50 7.56
N CYS A 108 -2.88 -3.52 8.30
CA CYS A 108 -3.13 -3.70 9.74
C CYS A 108 -2.07 -4.58 10.40
#